data_AF-A0A0S8E286-F1
#
_entry.id   AF-A0A0S8E286-F1
#
_cell.length_a   1.000
_cell.length_b   1.000
_cell.length_c   1.000
_cell.angle_alpha   90.00
_cell.angle_beta   90.00
_cell.angle_gamma   90.00
#
_symmetry.space_group_name_H-M   'P 1'
#
loop_
_entity.id
_entity.type
_entity.pdbx_description
1 polymer ?
#
loop_
_entity_poly.entity_id
_entity_poly.type
_entity_poly.pdbx_seq_one_letter_code
_entity_poly.pdbx_strand_id
1 'polypeptide(L)'
;MRRVTISDVGASVGIKGGGIDSVYELNNLQRFGGLQYDGASLQTGGTEHKIYRWNWSHDHPKFSYRFDTARYGSEATHGEMSFNVAWNTPGGYMVKGDKHLFHNNILLGGEGCVYLFNLPEWASSNRHSLAANNAVPAFWADRRKGKAEMLATLKSNVTGDIARYLRDPENLDFRPRKDSPLIDAASTIRPSDVPWKNTAITEPGEIVGDGQDIGAYEHGASGYWIPGFKFTHASTPVPPDATITAKSDCDLMWLGGYKAETHDLYFGTSARGVETATKEGSAFRKTFHGKANVFDPGKLDPGKAYFWRVDATRDGKTIKGKIWKFTVDRQDL
;
A
#
# COMPACT_ATOMS: atom_id res chain seq x y z
N MET A 1 7.45 12.04 -7.80
CA MET A 1 6.36 11.48 -8.64
C MET A 1 5.20 11.11 -7.75
N ARG A 2 3.97 11.52 -8.11
CA ARG A 2 2.81 11.32 -7.24
C ARG A 2 1.56 10.92 -8.03
N ARG A 3 0.81 9.95 -7.51
CA ARG A 3 -0.52 9.56 -8.06
C ARG A 3 -0.47 9.14 -9.52
N VAL A 4 0.50 8.29 -9.88
CA VAL A 4 0.56 7.67 -11.19
C VAL A 4 0.16 6.21 -11.10
N THR A 5 -0.52 5.74 -12.14
CA THR A 5 -0.75 4.31 -12.37
C THR A 5 0.14 3.88 -13.53
N ILE A 6 1.00 2.88 -13.32
CA ILE A 6 1.79 2.22 -14.37
C ILE A 6 1.28 0.79 -14.50
N SER A 7 0.99 0.38 -15.72
CA SER A 7 0.43 -0.93 -16.01
C SER A 7 0.84 -1.40 -17.39
N ASP A 8 1.04 -2.70 -17.54
CA ASP A 8 1.23 -3.39 -18.84
C ASP A 8 2.47 -2.88 -19.61
N VAL A 9 3.61 -2.76 -18.89
CA VAL A 9 4.87 -2.21 -19.42
C VAL A 9 5.97 -3.29 -19.50
N GLY A 10 6.67 -3.37 -20.63
CA GLY A 10 7.74 -4.36 -20.85
C GLY A 10 9.13 -4.01 -20.28
N ALA A 11 9.32 -2.79 -19.77
CA ALA A 11 10.60 -2.28 -19.29
C ALA A 11 11.14 -3.04 -18.07
N SER A 12 12.47 -3.09 -17.91
CA SER A 12 13.14 -3.65 -16.71
C SER A 12 12.80 -2.87 -15.43
N VAL A 13 12.66 -1.55 -15.53
CA VAL A 13 12.35 -0.67 -14.41
C VAL A 13 11.10 0.14 -14.73
N GLY A 14 10.11 0.15 -13.84
CA GLY A 14 8.90 0.95 -14.00
C GLY A 14 9.19 2.45 -13.87
N ILE A 15 9.72 2.85 -12.72
CA ILE A 15 10.21 4.20 -12.43
C ILE A 15 11.68 4.12 -12.06
N LYS A 16 12.55 4.63 -12.96
CA LYS A 16 13.95 4.91 -12.62
C LYS A 16 14.06 6.33 -12.11
N GLY A 17 14.08 6.48 -10.79
CA GLY A 17 14.13 7.79 -10.16
C GLY A 17 15.56 8.32 -9.96
N GLY A 18 15.65 9.59 -9.57
CA GLY A 18 16.89 10.35 -9.36
C GLY A 18 16.55 11.75 -8.88
N GLY A 19 17.57 12.56 -8.59
CA GLY A 19 17.40 13.91 -8.04
C GLY A 19 17.59 13.99 -6.52
N ILE A 20 17.67 15.22 -6.03
CA ILE A 20 17.80 15.59 -4.61
C ILE A 20 16.41 15.58 -3.97
N ASP A 21 16.29 15.07 -2.74
CA ASP A 21 15.06 15.07 -1.92
C ASP A 21 13.79 14.58 -2.65
N SER A 22 13.93 13.47 -3.38
CA SER A 22 12.88 12.99 -4.28
C SER A 22 11.84 12.12 -3.58
N VAL A 23 10.57 12.49 -3.71
CA VAL A 23 9.42 11.77 -3.14
C VAL A 23 8.65 11.03 -4.23
N TYR A 24 8.42 9.74 -4.02
CA TYR A 24 7.63 8.84 -4.85
C TYR A 24 6.45 8.32 -4.02
N GLU A 25 5.29 8.96 -4.17
CA GLU A 25 4.16 8.68 -3.29
C GLU A 25 2.84 8.40 -4.00
N LEU A 26 2.02 7.54 -3.40
CA LEU A 26 0.66 7.26 -3.88
C LEU A 26 0.63 6.73 -5.32
N ASN A 27 1.63 5.96 -5.75
CA ASN A 27 1.69 5.36 -7.08
C ASN A 27 1.19 3.90 -7.05
N ASN A 28 0.46 3.50 -8.08
CA ASN A 28 0.02 2.12 -8.28
C ASN A 28 0.81 1.51 -9.46
N LEU A 29 1.67 0.54 -9.16
CA LEU A 29 2.65 -0.03 -10.09
C LEU A 29 2.34 -1.51 -10.29
N GLN A 30 1.84 -1.89 -11.46
CA GLN A 30 1.36 -3.26 -11.70
C GLN A 30 1.75 -3.81 -13.06
N ARG A 31 1.68 -5.14 -13.21
CA ARG A 31 1.80 -5.86 -14.49
C ARG A 31 2.93 -5.33 -15.39
N PHE A 32 4.16 -5.30 -14.88
CA PHE A 32 5.32 -4.85 -15.67
C PHE A 32 6.48 -5.84 -15.63
N GLY A 33 7.46 -5.64 -16.50
CA GLY A 33 8.71 -6.42 -16.49
C GLY A 33 8.62 -7.78 -17.17
N GLY A 34 7.66 -7.96 -18.08
CA GLY A 34 7.46 -9.21 -18.82
C GLY A 34 8.52 -9.53 -19.88
N LEU A 35 9.39 -8.58 -20.25
CA LEU A 35 10.36 -8.75 -21.35
C LEU A 35 11.84 -8.80 -20.91
N GLN A 36 12.17 -8.52 -19.64
CA GLN A 36 13.56 -8.46 -19.15
C GLN A 36 13.66 -9.09 -17.76
N TYR A 37 14.85 -9.53 -17.33
CA TYR A 37 15.02 -10.35 -16.11
C TYR A 37 15.30 -9.57 -14.82
N ASP A 38 16.13 -8.52 -14.83
CA ASP A 38 16.41 -7.71 -13.64
C ASP A 38 15.55 -6.43 -13.58
N GLY A 39 15.44 -5.83 -12.38
CA GLY A 39 14.85 -4.52 -12.15
C GLY A 39 13.77 -4.50 -11.07
N ALA A 40 13.14 -3.35 -10.90
CA ALA A 40 12.10 -3.12 -9.90
C ALA A 40 11.02 -2.16 -10.40
N SER A 41 9.87 -2.13 -9.73
CA SER A 41 8.76 -1.24 -10.11
C SER A 41 9.14 0.22 -9.85
N LEU A 42 9.88 0.44 -8.76
CA LEU A 42 10.51 1.70 -8.42
C LEU A 42 11.97 1.45 -7.99
N GLN A 43 12.91 2.06 -8.71
CA GLN A 43 14.34 1.89 -8.48
C GLN A 43 15.08 3.23 -8.45
N THR A 44 15.83 3.50 -7.39
CA THR A 44 16.75 4.64 -7.29
C THR A 44 18.05 4.25 -6.61
N GLY A 45 19.16 4.91 -6.95
CA GLY A 45 20.43 4.81 -6.21
C GLY A 45 20.98 6.19 -5.85
N GLY A 46 22.18 6.26 -5.29
CA GLY A 46 22.85 7.52 -4.92
C GLY A 46 22.62 7.96 -3.48
N THR A 47 23.23 9.06 -3.09
CA THR A 47 23.40 9.49 -1.69
C THR A 47 22.36 10.49 -1.17
N GLU A 48 21.54 11.02 -2.08
CA GLU A 48 20.49 11.99 -1.79
C GLU A 48 19.28 11.35 -1.10
N HIS A 49 18.48 12.15 -0.38
CA HIS A 49 17.26 11.67 0.26
C HIS A 49 16.24 11.22 -0.77
N LYS A 50 15.74 10.00 -0.62
CA LYS A 50 14.67 9.43 -1.45
C LYS A 50 13.60 8.86 -0.55
N ILE A 51 12.34 9.21 -0.78
CA ILE A 51 11.21 8.71 0.00
C ILE A 51 10.26 7.95 -0.91
N TYR A 52 10.01 6.69 -0.61
CA TYR A 52 8.98 5.87 -1.25
C TYR A 52 7.87 5.66 -0.24
N ARG A 53 6.67 6.22 -0.47
CA ARG A 53 5.59 6.06 0.50
C ARG A 53 4.19 5.90 -0.05
N TRP A 54 3.34 5.16 0.66
CA TRP A 54 1.95 4.94 0.30
C TRP A 54 1.77 4.42 -1.13
N ASN A 55 2.71 3.63 -1.65
CA ASN A 55 2.62 3.05 -2.99
C ASN A 55 2.06 1.62 -2.92
N TRP A 56 1.42 1.20 -4.01
CA TRP A 56 1.10 -0.20 -4.27
C TRP A 56 1.98 -0.73 -5.40
N SER A 57 2.48 -1.95 -5.26
CA SER A 57 3.28 -2.63 -6.27
C SER A 57 2.89 -4.09 -6.38
N HIS A 58 2.29 -4.52 -7.49
CA HIS A 58 1.65 -5.83 -7.53
C HIS A 58 1.58 -6.51 -8.91
N ASP A 59 1.34 -7.82 -8.89
CA ASP A 59 1.12 -8.65 -10.08
C ASP A 59 2.23 -8.52 -11.12
N HIS A 60 3.48 -8.71 -10.67
CA HIS A 60 4.64 -8.63 -11.55
C HIS A 60 5.82 -9.48 -11.05
N PRO A 61 6.66 -10.04 -11.93
CA PRO A 61 7.74 -10.96 -11.55
C PRO A 61 8.98 -10.28 -10.95
N LYS A 62 8.97 -8.95 -10.82
CA LYS A 62 10.12 -8.14 -10.38
C LYS A 62 10.13 -7.84 -8.89
N PHE A 63 11.20 -7.20 -8.43
CA PHE A 63 11.19 -6.50 -7.16
C PHE A 63 10.16 -5.37 -7.21
N SER A 64 9.48 -5.13 -6.11
CA SER A 64 8.59 -3.98 -5.96
C SER A 64 9.45 -2.72 -5.84
N TYR A 65 10.18 -2.59 -4.73
CA TYR A 65 10.94 -1.37 -4.45
C TYR A 65 12.42 -1.68 -4.30
N ARG A 66 13.25 -0.83 -4.89
CA ARG A 66 14.69 -1.03 -4.88
C ARG A 66 15.47 0.26 -4.60
N PHE A 67 16.25 0.26 -3.51
CA PHE A 67 17.45 1.09 -3.45
C PHE A 67 18.60 0.31 -4.05
N ASP A 68 19.29 0.95 -5.01
CA ASP A 68 20.22 0.28 -5.89
C ASP A 68 21.61 0.90 -5.85
N THR A 69 22.58 0.01 -5.84
CA THR A 69 24.01 0.28 -5.92
C THR A 69 24.58 -0.60 -7.02
N ALA A 70 25.47 -0.03 -7.83
CA ALA A 70 26.23 -0.79 -8.80
C ALA A 70 27.28 -1.66 -8.08
N ARG A 71 27.67 -2.77 -8.70
CA ARG A 71 28.74 -3.61 -8.20
C ARG A 71 30.04 -2.79 -8.17
N TYR A 72 30.72 -2.74 -7.03
CA TYR A 72 31.88 -1.87 -6.76
C TYR A 72 31.64 -0.37 -7.03
N GLY A 73 30.37 0.05 -7.02
CA GLY A 73 29.98 1.44 -7.21
C GLY A 73 29.93 2.22 -5.90
N SER A 74 29.30 3.40 -5.96
CA SER A 74 29.01 4.20 -4.77
C SER A 74 27.81 3.63 -4.01
N GLU A 75 27.88 3.76 -2.67
CA GLU A 75 26.79 3.39 -1.77
C GLU A 75 25.55 4.26 -2.03
N ALA A 76 24.37 3.63 -1.98
CA ALA A 76 23.09 4.32 -1.93
C ALA A 76 22.77 4.57 -0.47
N THR A 77 22.27 5.76 -0.12
CA THR A 77 22.10 6.08 1.31
C THR A 77 20.99 7.10 1.54
N HIS A 78 20.60 7.27 2.81
CA HIS A 78 19.57 8.22 3.27
C HIS A 78 18.18 8.03 2.62
N GLY A 79 17.88 6.80 2.19
CA GLY A 79 16.59 6.44 1.64
C GLY A 79 15.57 6.06 2.72
N GLU A 80 14.30 6.39 2.49
CA GLU A 80 13.15 5.96 3.29
C GLU A 80 12.16 5.18 2.42
N MET A 81 11.71 4.01 2.90
CA MET A 81 10.54 3.32 2.33
C MET A 81 9.52 3.09 3.42
N SER A 82 8.35 3.72 3.29
CA SER A 82 7.34 3.74 4.35
C SER A 82 5.91 3.53 3.87
N PHE A 83 5.10 2.77 4.61
CA PHE A 83 3.67 2.59 4.28
C PHE A 83 3.40 2.08 2.85
N ASN A 84 4.32 1.32 2.24
CA ASN A 84 4.09 0.72 0.92
C ASN A 84 3.47 -0.67 1.09
N VAL A 85 2.63 -1.06 0.14
CA VAL A 85 2.06 -2.42 0.08
C VAL A 85 2.47 -3.10 -1.21
N ALA A 86 2.90 -4.34 -1.12
CA ALA A 86 3.15 -5.18 -2.30
C ALA A 86 2.60 -6.60 -2.13
N TRP A 87 2.14 -7.18 -3.22
CA TRP A 87 1.62 -8.55 -3.27
C TRP A 87 1.78 -9.14 -4.67
N ASN A 88 1.87 -10.46 -4.76
CA ASN A 88 2.15 -11.14 -6.03
C ASN A 88 3.41 -10.59 -6.73
N THR A 89 4.47 -10.37 -5.93
CA THR A 89 5.78 -9.87 -6.37
C THR A 89 6.89 -10.76 -5.81
N PRO A 90 7.29 -11.83 -6.49
CA PRO A 90 8.24 -12.81 -5.95
C PRO A 90 9.63 -12.23 -5.68
N GLY A 91 9.96 -11.06 -6.25
CA GLY A 91 11.17 -10.33 -5.91
C GLY A 91 11.13 -9.69 -4.52
N GLY A 92 9.95 -9.28 -4.03
CA GLY A 92 9.83 -8.49 -2.80
C GLY A 92 10.57 -7.14 -2.88
N TYR A 93 11.29 -6.77 -1.82
CA TYR A 93 11.96 -5.47 -1.70
C TYR A 93 13.47 -5.66 -1.68
N MET A 94 14.22 -4.82 -2.38
CA MET A 94 15.68 -4.86 -2.43
C MET A 94 16.27 -3.56 -1.90
N VAL A 95 16.79 -3.57 -0.68
CA VAL A 95 17.36 -2.39 -0.03
C VAL A 95 18.87 -2.55 -0.01
N LYS A 96 19.54 -2.05 -1.05
CA LYS A 96 21.01 -1.96 -1.06
C LYS A 96 21.47 -0.61 -0.53
N GLY A 97 22.66 -0.59 0.05
CA GLY A 97 23.32 0.60 0.56
C GLY A 97 23.43 0.61 2.08
N ASP A 98 23.30 1.78 2.69
CA ASP A 98 23.27 1.95 4.14
C ASP A 98 22.53 3.23 4.58
N LYS A 99 22.24 3.36 5.88
CA LYS A 99 21.53 4.48 6.48
C LYS A 99 20.12 4.67 5.89
N HIS A 100 19.40 3.56 5.72
CA HIS A 100 18.02 3.55 5.27
C HIS A 100 17.04 3.47 6.45
N LEU A 101 15.87 4.08 6.26
CA LEU A 101 14.71 3.89 7.15
C LEU A 101 13.63 3.11 6.40
N PHE A 102 13.36 1.88 6.83
CA PHE A 102 12.38 0.98 6.23
C PHE A 102 11.26 0.68 7.22
N HIS A 103 10.09 1.31 7.11
CA HIS A 103 9.08 1.16 8.17
C HIS A 103 7.63 1.08 7.72
N ASN A 104 6.79 0.41 8.51
CA ASN A 104 5.34 0.37 8.28
C ASN A 104 4.95 -0.17 6.88
N ASN A 105 5.78 -1.02 6.26
CA ASN A 105 5.43 -1.63 4.97
C ASN A 105 4.66 -2.94 5.17
N ILE A 106 3.85 -3.30 4.19
CA ILE A 106 3.21 -4.62 4.07
C ILE A 106 3.76 -5.32 2.83
N LEU A 107 4.21 -6.56 2.98
CA LEU A 107 4.48 -7.45 1.85
C LEU A 107 3.70 -8.75 2.03
N LEU A 108 2.95 -9.14 1.01
CA LEU A 108 2.14 -10.35 0.99
C LEU A 108 2.73 -11.39 0.02
N GLY A 109 2.48 -12.66 0.33
CA GLY A 109 2.92 -13.82 -0.46
C GLY A 109 4.13 -14.54 0.13
N GLY A 110 4.31 -15.81 -0.23
CA GLY A 110 5.36 -16.68 0.33
C GLY A 110 6.70 -16.64 -0.40
N GLU A 111 6.74 -16.12 -1.63
CA GLU A 111 7.96 -16.14 -2.46
C GLU A 111 8.88 -14.93 -2.21
N GLY A 112 8.28 -13.73 -2.12
CA GLY A 112 8.97 -12.47 -1.91
C GLY A 112 9.36 -12.23 -0.46
N CYS A 113 10.45 -11.49 -0.25
CA CYS A 113 10.90 -11.07 1.07
C CYS A 113 11.56 -9.68 1.00
N VAL A 114 11.96 -9.13 2.15
CA VAL A 114 12.73 -7.90 2.21
C VAL A 114 14.21 -8.24 2.31
N TYR A 115 14.99 -7.80 1.32
CA TYR A 115 16.44 -7.91 1.33
C TYR A 115 17.06 -6.62 1.88
N LEU A 116 17.44 -6.60 3.15
CA LEU A 116 18.29 -5.55 3.73
C LEU A 116 19.75 -5.93 3.41
N PHE A 117 20.12 -5.68 2.17
CA PHE A 117 21.21 -6.36 1.49
C PHE A 117 22.58 -6.00 2.08
N ASN A 118 23.40 -6.99 2.39
CA ASN A 118 24.74 -6.80 2.96
C ASN A 118 25.75 -7.66 2.21
N LEU A 119 26.36 -7.07 1.19
CA LEU A 119 27.43 -7.68 0.41
C LEU A 119 28.39 -6.57 -0.06
N PRO A 120 29.67 -6.58 0.37
CA PRO A 120 30.63 -5.51 0.06
C PRO A 120 30.84 -5.29 -1.44
N GLU A 121 30.78 -6.33 -2.27
CA GLU A 121 30.92 -6.20 -3.72
C GLU A 121 29.78 -5.38 -4.36
N TRP A 122 28.69 -5.16 -3.63
CA TRP A 122 27.57 -4.31 -4.05
C TRP A 122 27.53 -2.97 -3.28
N ALA A 123 28.61 -2.54 -2.62
CA ALA A 123 28.64 -1.29 -1.86
C ALA A 123 27.43 -1.15 -0.91
N SER A 124 27.13 -2.23 -0.19
CA SER A 124 25.90 -2.40 0.57
C SER A 124 26.21 -3.07 1.89
N SER A 125 25.87 -2.43 3.00
CA SER A 125 26.10 -2.96 4.35
C SER A 125 24.83 -2.98 5.22
N ASN A 126 23.93 -2.01 5.03
CA ASN A 126 22.77 -1.74 5.89
C ASN A 126 23.08 -1.66 7.40
N ARG A 127 24.35 -1.47 7.80
CA ARG A 127 24.79 -1.45 9.21
C ARG A 127 24.12 -0.38 10.05
N HIS A 128 23.87 0.77 9.47
CA HIS A 128 23.22 1.90 10.12
C HIS A 128 21.77 2.04 9.67
N SER A 129 21.18 1.01 9.07
CA SER A 129 19.79 1.06 8.62
C SER A 129 18.85 0.55 9.70
N LEU A 130 17.66 1.15 9.78
CA LEU A 130 16.59 0.76 10.68
C LEU A 130 15.42 0.21 9.88
N ALA A 131 15.01 -1.03 10.19
CA ALA A 131 13.75 -1.60 9.75
C ALA A 131 12.79 -1.72 10.94
N ALA A 132 11.68 -0.99 10.92
CA ALA A 132 10.75 -0.95 12.05
C ALA A 132 9.27 -1.07 11.66
N ASN A 133 8.46 -1.68 12.51
CA ASN A 133 6.99 -1.69 12.37
C ASN A 133 6.48 -2.27 11.03
N ASN A 134 7.25 -3.13 10.35
CA ASN A 134 6.84 -3.74 9.09
C ASN A 134 6.09 -5.06 9.33
N ALA A 135 5.13 -5.38 8.46
CA ALA A 135 4.49 -6.68 8.38
C ALA A 135 4.89 -7.35 7.05
N VAL A 136 5.93 -8.19 7.07
CA VAL A 136 6.54 -8.76 5.84
C VAL A 136 6.91 -10.22 6.02
N PRO A 137 6.99 -11.07 4.98
CA PRO A 137 7.17 -12.50 5.16
C PRO A 137 8.48 -12.87 5.87
N ALA A 138 9.58 -12.20 5.49
CA ALA A 138 10.90 -12.39 6.10
C ALA A 138 11.84 -11.22 5.75
N PHE A 139 12.92 -11.09 6.53
CA PHE A 139 14.08 -10.27 6.21
C PHE A 139 15.29 -11.15 5.91
N TRP A 140 16.05 -10.80 4.89
CA TRP A 140 17.30 -11.47 4.54
C TRP A 140 18.39 -10.47 4.20
N ALA A 141 19.63 -10.79 4.58
CA ALA A 141 20.78 -9.96 4.26
C ALA A 141 21.34 -10.25 2.84
N ASP A 142 20.93 -11.35 2.22
CA ASP A 142 21.37 -11.71 0.88
C ASP A 142 20.36 -12.61 0.16
N ARG A 143 20.53 -12.78 -1.16
CA ARG A 143 19.60 -13.56 -2.00
C ARG A 143 19.69 -15.08 -1.79
N ARG A 144 20.79 -15.57 -1.21
CA ARG A 144 21.01 -16.99 -0.85
C ARG A 144 20.46 -17.31 0.55
N LYS A 145 19.71 -16.38 1.17
CA LYS A 145 18.91 -16.54 2.38
C LYS A 145 19.73 -17.11 3.56
N GLY A 146 20.65 -16.30 4.09
CA GLY A 146 21.32 -16.57 5.37
C GLY A 146 22.82 -16.82 5.26
N LYS A 147 23.47 -16.37 4.17
CA LYS A 147 24.92 -16.43 4.04
C LYS A 147 25.61 -15.14 4.47
N ALA A 148 24.94 -14.00 4.32
CA ALA A 148 25.37 -12.73 4.87
C ALA A 148 24.74 -12.49 6.24
N GLU A 149 25.47 -11.76 7.08
CA GLU A 149 24.99 -11.31 8.38
C GLU A 149 23.96 -10.18 8.23
N MET A 150 22.87 -10.24 9.01
CA MET A 150 21.92 -9.14 9.12
C MET A 150 22.48 -8.06 10.04
N LEU A 151 22.94 -6.95 9.45
CA LEU A 151 23.52 -5.82 10.20
C LEU A 151 22.52 -4.70 10.49
N ALA A 152 21.39 -4.67 9.78
CA ALA A 152 20.34 -3.69 10.02
C ALA A 152 19.67 -3.91 11.38
N THR A 153 19.30 -2.82 12.04
CA THR A 153 18.51 -2.90 13.28
C THR A 153 17.07 -3.26 12.91
N LEU A 154 16.54 -4.34 13.49
CA LEU A 154 15.15 -4.77 13.33
C LEU A 154 14.37 -4.47 14.62
N LYS A 155 13.29 -3.69 14.54
CA LYS A 155 12.49 -3.27 15.70
C LYS A 155 10.99 -3.44 15.45
N SER A 156 10.26 -4.16 16.31
CA SER A 156 8.80 -4.30 16.21
C SER A 156 8.28 -4.70 14.82
N ASN A 157 8.99 -5.57 14.10
CA ASN A 157 8.51 -6.12 12.83
C ASN A 157 7.75 -7.43 13.08
N VAL A 158 6.68 -7.67 12.33
CA VAL A 158 5.98 -8.96 12.29
C VAL A 158 6.35 -9.70 11.01
N THR A 159 6.69 -10.99 11.15
CA THR A 159 7.07 -11.85 10.03
C THR A 159 6.26 -13.14 9.95
N GLY A 160 6.36 -13.84 8.82
CA GLY A 160 5.59 -15.05 8.51
C GLY A 160 4.42 -14.77 7.55
N ASP A 161 3.37 -15.57 7.64
CA ASP A 161 2.16 -15.33 6.85
C ASP A 161 1.46 -14.06 7.37
N ILE A 162 1.55 -12.98 6.61
CA ILE A 162 1.01 -11.66 6.98
C ILE A 162 -0.49 -11.57 6.67
N ALA A 163 -0.97 -12.26 5.63
CA ALA A 163 -2.35 -12.14 5.16
C ALA A 163 -3.35 -12.53 6.27
N ARG A 164 -3.01 -13.51 7.12
CA ARG A 164 -3.84 -13.94 8.26
C ARG A 164 -4.09 -12.87 9.33
N TYR A 165 -3.37 -11.75 9.30
CA TYR A 165 -3.51 -10.64 10.25
C TYR A 165 -4.29 -9.45 9.67
N LEU A 166 -4.64 -9.51 8.38
CA LEU A 166 -5.34 -8.44 7.67
C LEU A 166 -6.82 -8.78 7.49
N ARG A 167 -7.63 -7.75 7.23
CA ARG A 167 -9.09 -7.88 7.12
C ARG A 167 -9.50 -8.66 5.89
N ASP A 168 -9.13 -8.20 4.69
CA ASP A 168 -9.51 -8.85 3.43
C ASP A 168 -8.51 -8.52 2.32
N PRO A 169 -7.26 -9.01 2.41
CA PRO A 169 -6.20 -8.63 1.48
C PRO A 169 -6.46 -9.07 0.04
N GLU A 170 -7.25 -10.13 -0.18
CA GLU A 170 -7.67 -10.57 -1.52
C GLU A 170 -8.58 -9.55 -2.20
N ASN A 171 -9.38 -8.84 -1.40
CA ASN A 171 -10.24 -7.76 -1.86
C ASN A 171 -9.68 -6.38 -1.52
N LEU A 172 -8.35 -6.25 -1.41
CA LEU A 172 -7.63 -4.98 -1.24
C LEU A 172 -7.92 -4.21 0.05
N ASP A 173 -8.41 -4.89 1.10
CA ASP A 173 -8.47 -4.32 2.45
C ASP A 173 -7.30 -4.84 3.29
N PHE A 174 -6.27 -4.00 3.35
CA PHE A 174 -5.00 -4.30 4.02
C PHE A 174 -4.95 -3.77 5.46
N ARG A 175 -6.07 -3.31 6.02
CA ARG A 175 -6.13 -2.95 7.46
C ARG A 175 -5.96 -4.21 8.30
N PRO A 176 -5.38 -4.12 9.51
CA PRO A 176 -5.44 -5.21 10.47
C PRO A 176 -6.88 -5.64 10.73
N ARG A 177 -7.12 -6.95 10.78
CA ARG A 177 -8.44 -7.46 11.20
C ARG A 177 -8.63 -7.26 12.70
N LYS A 178 -9.89 -7.32 13.15
CA LYS A 178 -10.21 -7.30 14.58
C LYS A 178 -9.35 -8.33 15.34
N ASP A 179 -8.85 -7.93 16.50
CA ASP A 179 -7.99 -8.73 17.38
C ASP A 179 -6.64 -9.14 16.77
N SER A 180 -6.24 -8.50 15.66
CA SER A 180 -4.92 -8.72 15.06
C SER A 180 -3.80 -8.24 15.98
N PRO A 181 -2.68 -8.98 16.11
CA PRO A 181 -1.53 -8.55 16.91
C PRO A 181 -0.77 -7.37 16.30
N LEU A 182 -1.23 -6.88 15.13
CA LEU A 182 -0.68 -5.67 14.51
C LEU A 182 -1.25 -4.39 15.13
N ILE A 183 -2.41 -4.48 15.79
CA ILE A 183 -3.14 -3.32 16.32
C ILE A 183 -2.37 -2.72 17.50
N ASP A 184 -2.20 -1.39 17.51
CA ASP A 184 -1.51 -0.60 18.55
C ASP A 184 -0.06 -1.07 18.86
N ALA A 185 0.53 -1.88 17.98
CA ALA A 185 1.77 -2.61 18.25
C ALA A 185 3.03 -1.92 17.67
N ALA A 186 2.88 -0.83 16.91
CA ALA A 186 4.01 -0.13 16.34
C ALA A 186 4.80 0.61 17.42
N SER A 187 6.13 0.49 17.34
CA SER A 187 7.01 1.29 18.18
C SER A 187 7.17 2.71 17.64
N THR A 188 7.25 3.70 18.52
CA THR A 188 7.65 5.05 18.11
C THR A 188 9.06 5.03 17.54
N ILE A 189 9.24 5.66 16.38
CA ILE A 189 10.54 5.91 15.74
C ILE A 189 10.92 7.35 16.03
N ARG A 190 12.02 7.55 16.77
CA ARG A 190 12.49 8.88 17.16
C ARG A 190 13.59 9.36 16.21
N PRO A 191 13.82 10.67 16.05
CA PRO A 191 14.97 11.19 15.32
C PRO A 191 16.32 10.63 15.82
N SER A 192 16.43 10.33 17.13
CA SER A 192 17.60 9.68 17.72
C SER A 192 17.82 8.23 17.26
N ASP A 193 16.79 7.56 16.77
CA ASP A 193 16.90 6.21 16.20
C ASP A 193 17.46 6.26 14.76
N VAL A 194 17.40 7.42 14.11
CA VAL A 194 17.85 7.67 12.74
C VAL A 194 18.66 8.97 12.58
N PRO A 195 19.74 9.21 13.35
CA PRO A 195 20.46 10.49 13.39
C PRO A 195 21.07 10.96 12.06
N TRP A 196 21.20 10.07 11.07
CA TRP A 196 21.63 10.40 9.70
C TRP A 196 20.52 10.99 8.83
N LYS A 197 19.25 10.82 9.22
CA LYS A 197 18.11 11.32 8.49
C LYS A 197 17.83 12.77 8.90
N ASN A 198 18.04 13.70 7.98
CA ASN A 198 17.83 15.14 8.19
C ASN A 198 16.48 15.64 7.62
N THR A 199 15.68 14.74 7.02
CA THR A 199 14.31 14.99 6.57
C THR A 199 13.32 14.44 7.61
N ALA A 200 12.12 15.01 7.68
CA ALA A 200 11.08 14.49 8.58
C ALA A 200 10.81 12.99 8.32
N ILE A 201 10.60 12.23 9.39
CA ILE A 201 10.11 10.84 9.30
C ILE A 201 8.69 10.90 8.74
N THR A 202 8.32 10.01 7.82
CA THR A 202 6.94 9.97 7.36
C THR A 202 6.04 9.55 8.52
N GLU A 203 5.18 10.46 8.93
CA GLU A 203 4.20 10.20 9.99
C GLU A 203 3.09 9.26 9.51
N PRO A 204 2.50 8.48 10.44
CA PRO A 204 1.22 7.84 10.17
C PRO A 204 0.13 8.85 9.81
N GLY A 205 -0.95 8.33 9.22
CA GLY A 205 -2.16 9.10 8.98
C GLY A 205 -2.96 9.28 10.27
N GLU A 206 -4.23 8.90 10.21
CA GLU A 206 -5.06 8.75 11.41
C GLU A 206 -4.51 7.60 12.27
N ILE A 207 -4.47 7.81 13.59
CA ILE A 207 -4.17 6.78 14.58
C ILE A 207 -5.45 6.53 15.37
N VAL A 208 -5.83 5.26 15.55
CA VAL A 208 -7.05 4.87 16.26
C VAL A 208 -6.71 3.81 17.30
N GLY A 209 -6.92 4.15 18.57
CA GLY A 209 -6.54 3.29 19.69
C GLY A 209 -5.48 3.94 20.56
N ASP A 210 -4.67 3.09 21.19
CA ASP A 210 -3.61 3.49 22.13
C ASP A 210 -2.27 3.75 21.43
N GLY A 211 -2.11 3.34 20.17
CA GLY A 211 -0.89 3.46 19.40
C GLY A 211 -1.11 3.25 17.92
N GLN A 212 -0.03 3.40 17.14
CA GLN A 212 -0.08 3.13 15.70
C GLN A 212 -0.03 1.61 15.45
N ASP A 213 -0.66 1.16 14.37
CA ASP A 213 -0.58 -0.23 13.93
C ASP A 213 0.73 -0.58 13.20
N ILE A 214 1.17 -1.83 13.33
CA ILE A 214 2.24 -2.40 12.50
C ILE A 214 1.72 -2.60 11.07
N GLY A 215 2.54 -2.25 10.09
CA GLY A 215 2.16 -2.25 8.68
C GLY A 215 1.67 -0.89 8.20
N ALA A 216 0.99 -0.89 7.05
CA ALA A 216 0.80 0.31 6.23
C ALA A 216 -0.55 1.02 6.47
N TYR A 217 -1.47 0.35 7.15
CA TYR A 217 -2.84 0.78 7.37
C TYR A 217 -3.24 0.61 8.82
N GLU A 218 -4.10 1.51 9.29
CA GLU A 218 -4.61 1.56 10.65
C GLU A 218 -6.00 0.91 10.75
N HIS A 219 -6.21 0.08 11.76
CA HIS A 219 -7.49 -0.50 12.11
C HIS A 219 -8.48 0.59 12.54
N GLY A 220 -9.72 0.52 12.07
CA GLY A 220 -10.77 1.46 12.46
C GLY A 220 -10.63 2.89 11.90
N ALA A 221 -9.55 3.23 11.20
CA ALA A 221 -9.40 4.55 10.60
C ALA A 221 -10.52 4.86 9.59
N SER A 222 -10.98 6.11 9.62
CA SER A 222 -12.02 6.63 8.72
C SER A 222 -11.55 6.86 7.28
N GLY A 223 -10.23 6.99 7.09
CA GLY A 223 -9.57 7.18 5.81
C GLY A 223 -8.72 5.98 5.39
N TYR A 224 -8.93 5.49 4.17
CA TYR A 224 -8.17 4.44 3.51
C TYR A 224 -7.49 4.99 2.26
N TRP A 225 -6.17 5.17 2.30
CA TRP A 225 -5.45 5.68 1.14
C TRP A 225 -5.36 4.60 0.05
N ILE A 226 -5.74 4.98 -1.17
CA ILE A 226 -5.61 4.15 -2.37
C ILE A 226 -4.70 4.90 -3.34
N PRO A 227 -3.59 4.30 -3.79
CA PRO A 227 -2.68 4.93 -4.72
C PRO A 227 -3.16 4.82 -6.17
N GLY A 228 -2.49 5.56 -7.05
CA GLY A 228 -2.79 5.62 -8.48
C GLY A 228 -3.39 6.96 -8.91
N PHE A 229 -3.64 7.04 -10.21
CA PHE A 229 -4.24 8.20 -10.86
C PHE A 229 -5.66 8.48 -10.36
N LYS A 230 -5.98 9.75 -10.12
CA LYS A 230 -7.34 10.17 -9.74
C LYS A 230 -8.07 10.71 -10.95
N PHE A 231 -9.16 10.05 -11.33
CA PHE A 231 -10.15 10.59 -12.25
C PHE A 231 -10.97 11.70 -11.59
N THR A 232 -11.75 12.44 -12.34
CA THR A 232 -12.69 13.42 -11.78
C THR A 232 -13.83 12.77 -11.00
N HIS A 233 -14.20 11.54 -11.34
CA HIS A 233 -15.12 10.68 -10.59
C HIS A 233 -14.37 9.76 -9.61
N ALA A 234 -15.08 9.15 -8.67
CA ALA A 234 -14.51 8.11 -7.80
C ALA A 234 -14.10 6.86 -8.60
N SER A 235 -13.02 6.20 -8.19
CA SER A 235 -12.39 5.08 -8.90
C SER A 235 -11.83 4.06 -7.91
N THR A 236 -11.32 2.93 -8.40
CA THR A 236 -10.67 1.87 -7.59
C THR A 236 -11.48 1.50 -6.34
N PRO A 237 -12.63 0.83 -6.53
CA PRO A 237 -13.42 0.34 -5.41
C PRO A 237 -12.70 -0.77 -4.66
N VAL A 238 -12.98 -0.84 -3.36
CA VAL A 238 -12.62 -1.89 -2.43
C VAL A 238 -13.93 -2.24 -1.71
N PRO A 239 -14.45 -3.48 -1.82
CA PRO A 239 -13.93 -4.58 -2.63
C PRO A 239 -13.83 -4.24 -4.14
N PRO A 240 -12.93 -4.90 -4.90
CA PRO A 240 -12.77 -4.66 -6.33
C PRO A 240 -14.07 -4.88 -7.11
N ASP A 241 -14.27 -4.10 -8.17
CA ASP A 241 -15.42 -4.28 -9.05
C ASP A 241 -15.46 -5.71 -9.62
N ALA A 242 -16.66 -6.28 -9.62
CA ALA A 242 -16.98 -7.65 -10.00
C ALA A 242 -16.34 -8.76 -9.14
N THR A 243 -15.73 -8.48 -7.98
CA THR A 243 -15.27 -9.56 -7.08
C THR A 243 -16.43 -10.44 -6.64
N ILE A 244 -16.14 -11.73 -6.42
CA ILE A 244 -17.10 -12.74 -5.95
C ILE A 244 -16.72 -13.36 -4.61
N THR A 245 -15.65 -12.86 -4.00
CA THR A 245 -15.07 -13.38 -2.75
C THR A 245 -15.06 -12.32 -1.66
N ALA A 246 -15.90 -11.27 -1.76
CA ALA A 246 -15.97 -10.26 -0.73
C ALA A 246 -16.47 -10.87 0.58
N LYS A 247 -15.89 -10.46 1.71
CA LYS A 247 -16.40 -10.86 3.03
C LYS A 247 -17.77 -10.25 3.32
N SER A 248 -18.56 -10.98 4.10
CA SER A 248 -19.89 -10.59 4.58
C SER A 248 -19.87 -9.39 5.51
N ASP A 249 -18.71 -9.06 6.08
CA ASP A 249 -18.47 -7.86 6.86
C ASP A 249 -17.53 -6.88 6.12
N CYS A 250 -17.42 -6.92 4.79
CA CYS A 250 -16.54 -6.00 4.07
C CYS A 250 -16.99 -4.54 4.20
N ASP A 251 -16.04 -3.61 4.37
CA ASP A 251 -16.30 -2.18 4.24
C ASP A 251 -16.16 -1.76 2.76
N LEU A 252 -16.90 -0.73 2.37
CA LEU A 252 -16.77 -0.10 1.05
C LEU A 252 -15.79 1.07 1.14
N MET A 253 -14.75 1.04 0.31
CA MET A 253 -13.75 2.10 0.20
C MET A 253 -13.44 2.44 -1.26
N TRP A 254 -13.11 3.70 -1.53
CA TRP A 254 -12.91 4.17 -2.90
C TRP A 254 -11.79 5.19 -3.01
N LEU A 255 -11.12 5.22 -4.17
CA LEU A 255 -10.26 6.33 -4.52
C LEU A 255 -11.15 7.51 -4.95
N GLY A 256 -11.26 8.53 -4.08
CA GLY A 256 -12.07 9.72 -4.36
C GLY A 256 -11.71 10.42 -5.67
N GLY A 257 -12.64 11.24 -6.19
CA GLY A 257 -12.37 12.09 -7.36
C GLY A 257 -11.23 13.11 -7.14
N TYR A 258 -10.59 13.51 -8.22
CA TYR A 258 -9.52 14.51 -8.23
C TYR A 258 -10.06 15.88 -7.78
N LYS A 259 -9.47 16.41 -6.69
CA LYS A 259 -9.90 17.65 -6.03
C LYS A 259 -11.38 17.67 -5.60
N ALA A 260 -12.02 16.51 -5.45
CA ALA A 260 -13.36 16.44 -4.90
C ALA A 260 -13.37 16.82 -3.41
N GLU A 261 -14.37 17.61 -3.03
CA GLU A 261 -14.61 18.11 -1.67
C GLU A 261 -15.50 17.16 -0.88
N THR A 262 -16.48 16.55 -1.56
CA THR A 262 -17.41 15.59 -0.98
C THR A 262 -17.66 14.39 -1.88
N HIS A 263 -18.11 13.30 -1.25
CA HIS A 263 -18.46 12.05 -1.91
C HIS A 263 -19.81 11.54 -1.41
N ASP A 264 -20.78 11.42 -2.30
CA ASP A 264 -22.11 10.90 -1.98
C ASP A 264 -22.16 9.40 -2.31
N LEU A 265 -22.35 8.57 -1.27
CA LEU A 265 -22.39 7.12 -1.40
C LEU A 265 -23.82 6.60 -1.59
N TYR A 266 -23.98 5.74 -2.57
CA TYR A 266 -25.21 5.00 -2.85
C TYR A 266 -24.93 3.50 -2.82
N PHE A 267 -25.74 2.72 -2.11
CA PHE A 267 -25.56 1.28 -1.94
C PHE A 267 -26.90 0.54 -1.92
N GLY A 268 -27.01 -0.57 -2.65
CA GLY A 268 -28.23 -1.38 -2.65
C GLY A 268 -28.06 -2.69 -3.42
N THR A 269 -29.18 -3.40 -3.63
CA THR A 269 -29.22 -4.73 -4.27
C THR A 269 -29.69 -4.69 -5.72
N SER A 270 -30.00 -3.51 -6.25
CA SER A 270 -30.45 -3.30 -7.63
C SER A 270 -29.53 -2.34 -8.35
N ALA A 271 -28.91 -2.80 -9.44
CA ALA A 271 -28.05 -1.96 -10.29
C ALA A 271 -28.78 -0.70 -10.77
N ARG A 272 -29.99 -0.85 -11.31
CA ARG A 272 -30.84 0.26 -11.77
C ARG A 272 -31.23 1.17 -10.60
N GLY A 273 -31.55 0.60 -9.44
CA GLY A 273 -31.88 1.36 -8.24
C GLY A 273 -30.74 2.30 -7.82
N VAL A 274 -29.50 1.81 -7.84
CA VAL A 274 -28.30 2.63 -7.57
C VAL A 274 -28.05 3.61 -8.70
N GLU A 275 -28.20 3.21 -9.97
CA GLU A 275 -28.01 4.06 -11.14
C GLU A 275 -28.86 5.33 -11.11
N THR A 276 -30.14 5.19 -10.78
CA THR A 276 -31.10 6.31 -10.79
C THR A 276 -31.21 7.00 -9.43
N ALA A 277 -30.53 6.52 -8.40
CA ALA A 277 -30.62 7.08 -7.06
C ALA A 277 -30.19 8.55 -7.00
N THR A 278 -30.93 9.31 -6.19
CA THR A 278 -30.65 10.68 -5.73
C THR A 278 -30.50 10.69 -4.20
N LYS A 279 -30.15 11.82 -3.59
CA LYS A 279 -29.96 11.92 -2.13
C LYS A 279 -31.22 11.65 -1.32
N GLU A 280 -32.38 11.83 -1.94
CA GLU A 280 -33.70 11.57 -1.36
C GLU A 280 -34.11 10.09 -1.49
N GLY A 281 -33.38 9.30 -2.29
CA GLY A 281 -33.68 7.90 -2.56
C GLY A 281 -33.17 6.95 -1.49
N SER A 282 -33.83 5.79 -1.36
CA SER A 282 -33.51 4.76 -0.37
C SER A 282 -32.13 4.10 -0.53
N ALA A 283 -31.48 4.28 -1.68
CA ALA A 283 -30.11 3.80 -1.92
C ALA A 283 -29.05 4.77 -1.39
N PHE A 284 -29.37 6.05 -1.14
CA PHE A 284 -28.43 6.99 -0.54
C PHE A 284 -28.06 6.53 0.87
N ARG A 285 -26.78 6.67 1.22
CA ARG A 285 -26.25 6.28 2.53
C ARG A 285 -25.72 7.49 3.28
N LYS A 286 -24.73 8.16 2.71
CA LYS A 286 -23.99 9.20 3.42
C LYS A 286 -23.21 10.10 2.45
N THR A 287 -23.07 11.36 2.85
CA THR A 287 -22.08 12.29 2.29
C THR A 287 -20.80 12.20 3.11
N PHE A 288 -19.68 11.93 2.45
CA PHE A 288 -18.35 11.91 3.03
C PHE A 288 -17.60 13.20 2.71
N HIS A 289 -16.69 13.59 3.62
CA HIS A 289 -15.92 14.83 3.55
C HIS A 289 -14.43 14.55 3.76
N GLY A 290 -13.58 15.39 3.18
CA GLY A 290 -12.13 15.34 3.42
C GLY A 290 -11.49 14.02 2.96
N LYS A 291 -10.79 13.35 3.86
CA LYS A 291 -10.11 12.07 3.58
C LYS A 291 -10.96 10.84 3.89
N ALA A 292 -12.12 11.01 4.54
CA ALA A 292 -12.96 9.89 4.93
C ALA A 292 -13.55 9.21 3.69
N ASN A 293 -13.33 7.91 3.57
CA ASN A 293 -13.75 7.11 2.42
C ASN A 293 -13.97 5.63 2.78
N VAL A 294 -14.31 5.36 4.05
CA VAL A 294 -14.63 4.03 4.55
C VAL A 294 -16.10 4.01 4.97
N PHE A 295 -16.88 3.07 4.44
CA PHE A 295 -18.27 2.87 4.82
C PHE A 295 -18.52 1.41 5.20
N ASP A 296 -18.96 1.18 6.42
CA ASP A 296 -19.47 -0.13 6.86
C ASP A 296 -20.95 -0.25 6.46
N PRO A 297 -21.31 -1.16 5.52
CA PRO A 297 -22.70 -1.40 5.14
C PRO A 297 -23.47 -2.29 6.13
N GLY A 298 -22.83 -2.75 7.21
CA GLY A 298 -23.30 -3.78 8.11
C GLY A 298 -23.10 -5.18 7.54
N LYS A 299 -23.65 -6.19 8.22
CA LYS A 299 -23.59 -7.59 7.78
C LYS A 299 -24.33 -7.78 6.45
N LEU A 300 -23.67 -8.42 5.50
CA LEU A 300 -24.16 -8.74 4.16
C LEU A 300 -24.48 -10.23 4.02
N ASP A 301 -25.41 -10.55 3.12
CA ASP A 301 -25.88 -11.94 2.92
C ASP A 301 -24.90 -12.73 2.03
N PRO A 302 -24.37 -13.89 2.47
CA PRO A 302 -23.52 -14.75 1.65
C PRO A 302 -24.14 -15.12 0.29
N GLY A 303 -23.33 -15.08 -0.77
CA GLY A 303 -23.75 -15.38 -2.14
C GLY A 303 -24.59 -14.30 -2.82
N LYS A 304 -24.93 -13.20 -2.13
CA LYS A 304 -25.73 -12.11 -2.68
C LYS A 304 -24.84 -11.06 -3.34
N ALA A 305 -25.34 -10.48 -4.43
CA ALA A 305 -24.70 -9.38 -5.11
C ALA A 305 -25.21 -8.02 -4.60
N TYR A 306 -24.29 -7.09 -4.42
CA TYR A 306 -24.56 -5.72 -4.04
C TYR A 306 -23.96 -4.76 -5.07
N PHE A 307 -24.61 -3.61 -5.21
CA PHE A 307 -24.28 -2.58 -6.17
C PHE A 307 -24.09 -1.26 -5.44
N TRP A 308 -23.14 -0.46 -5.89
CA TRP A 308 -22.86 0.82 -5.28
C TRP A 308 -22.20 1.80 -6.22
N ARG A 309 -22.27 3.07 -5.85
CA ARG A 309 -21.72 4.19 -6.60
C ARG A 309 -21.30 5.28 -5.63
N VAL A 310 -20.26 6.01 -5.99
CA VAL A 310 -19.86 7.23 -5.30
C VAL A 310 -19.83 8.41 -6.25
N ASP A 311 -20.66 9.41 -5.99
CA ASP A 311 -20.69 10.65 -6.76
C ASP A 311 -19.73 11.66 -6.13
N ALA A 312 -18.87 12.30 -6.92
CA ALA A 312 -17.83 13.19 -6.43
C ALA A 312 -18.18 14.64 -6.75
N THR A 313 -18.24 15.52 -5.74
CA THR A 313 -18.51 16.95 -5.94
C THR A 313 -17.23 17.76 -5.83
N ARG A 314 -17.04 18.69 -6.77
CA ARG A 314 -15.92 19.63 -6.82
C ARG A 314 -16.41 20.95 -7.40
N ASP A 315 -16.01 22.08 -6.84
CA ASP A 315 -16.33 23.42 -7.35
C ASP A 315 -17.87 23.59 -7.54
N GLY A 316 -18.67 23.01 -6.63
CA GLY A 316 -20.14 22.99 -6.71
C GLY A 316 -20.75 22.07 -7.77
N LYS A 317 -19.93 21.34 -8.56
CA LYS A 317 -20.40 20.39 -9.59
C LYS A 317 -20.25 18.95 -9.13
N THR A 318 -21.36 18.21 -9.14
CA THR A 318 -21.37 16.76 -8.86
C THR A 318 -21.11 15.96 -10.13
N ILE A 319 -20.12 15.07 -10.08
CA ILE A 319 -19.77 14.13 -11.13
C ILE A 319 -20.21 12.74 -10.69
N LYS A 320 -21.20 12.18 -11.40
CA LYS A 320 -21.73 10.85 -11.11
C LYS A 320 -20.66 9.78 -11.28
N GLY A 321 -20.55 8.87 -10.31
CA GLY A 321 -19.62 7.75 -10.33
C GLY A 321 -20.03 6.63 -11.27
N LYS A 322 -19.11 5.69 -11.50
CA LYS A 322 -19.47 4.40 -12.10
C LYS A 322 -20.19 3.53 -11.09
N ILE A 323 -21.05 2.64 -11.56
CA ILE A 323 -21.68 1.63 -10.71
C ILE A 323 -20.70 0.47 -10.60
N TRP A 324 -20.43 0.05 -9.37
CA TRP A 324 -19.64 -1.12 -9.05
C TRP A 324 -20.54 -2.22 -8.49
N LYS A 325 -20.10 -3.46 -8.65
CA LYS A 325 -20.75 -4.65 -8.13
C LYS A 325 -19.75 -5.50 -7.37
N PHE A 326 -20.15 -6.12 -6.27
CA PHE A 326 -19.45 -7.27 -5.71
C PHE A 326 -20.46 -8.34 -5.29
N THR A 327 -19.98 -9.57 -5.12
CA THR A 327 -20.76 -10.68 -4.56
C THR A 327 -20.05 -11.16 -3.29
N VAL A 328 -20.83 -11.31 -2.22
CA VAL A 328 -20.34 -11.87 -0.95
C VAL A 328 -20.02 -13.34 -1.18
N ASP A 329 -18.87 -13.80 -0.66
CA ASP A 329 -18.50 -15.22 -0.73
C ASP A 329 -19.62 -16.08 -0.13
N ARG A 330 -19.96 -17.18 -0.82
CA ARG A 330 -20.95 -18.15 -0.33
C ARG A 330 -20.44 -18.91 0.89
N GLN A 331 -19.12 -19.03 1.04
CA GLN A 331 -18.48 -19.80 2.11
C GLN A 331 -18.24 -18.99 3.38
N ASP A 332 -18.52 -17.69 3.37
CA ASP A 332 -18.35 -16.79 4.53
C ASP A 332 -19.60 -16.81 5.43
N LEU A 333 -19.84 -17.97 6.05
CA LEU A 333 -20.99 -18.24 6.94
C LEU A 333 -20.74 -17.79 8.38
#